data_AF-A0A674K3V1-F1
#
_entry.id   AF-A0A674K3V1-F1
#
_cell.length_a   1.000
_cell.length_b   1.000
_cell.length_c   1.000
_cell.angle_alpha   90.00
_cell.angle_beta   90.00
_cell.angle_gamma   90.00
#
_symmetry.space_group_name_H-M   'P 1'
#
loop_
_entity.id
_entity.type
_entity.pdbx_description
1 polymer ?
#
loop_
_entity_poly.entity_id
_entity_poly.type
_entity_poly.pdbx_seq_one_letter_code
_entity_poly.pdbx_strand_id
1 'polypeptide(L)'
;AAWRGDLLSHRGSQPGIPLRRSGSFVITQENLPGRNYTFWQWFDGVMEVLKKHLKPHWNDGAILGFVNKQQAHDLLINKPDGTFLLRFSDSEIGGITIAWKFDSPERMFWNLMPFTTRDFSIRSLADRLGDLNYLIYVFPDRPKDEVFSKYYTPVLCESLSALGSALACAPLILPRTHTQTLGPWELAPARTPEGLAR
;
A
#
# COMPACT_ATOMS: atom_id res chain seq x y z
N ALA A 1 -15.03 -4.95 -14.17
CA ALA A 1 -13.78 -5.18 -14.93
C ALA A 1 -13.91 -4.57 -16.32
N ALA A 2 -13.36 -3.38 -16.55
CA ALA A 2 -13.19 -2.78 -17.89
C ALA A 2 -12.51 -1.39 -17.76
N TRP A 3 -11.24 -1.34 -17.35
CA TRP A 3 -10.40 -0.14 -17.46
C TRP A 3 -8.94 -0.52 -17.73
N ARG A 4 -8.73 -1.54 -18.57
CA ARG A 4 -7.42 -1.87 -19.15
C ARG A 4 -7.56 -1.82 -20.66
N GLY A 5 -7.16 -0.70 -21.25
CA GLY A 5 -7.10 -0.52 -22.70
C GLY A 5 -7.12 0.96 -23.04
N ASP A 6 -6.14 1.39 -23.81
CA ASP A 6 -6.15 2.65 -24.56
C ASP A 6 -5.80 3.95 -23.83
N LEU A 7 -4.62 3.98 -23.22
CA LEU A 7 -3.89 5.24 -23.05
C LEU A 7 -2.46 5.06 -23.55
N LEU A 8 -2.26 4.96 -24.87
CA LEU A 8 -0.98 5.19 -25.57
C LEU A 8 -1.13 5.05 -27.10
N SER A 9 -2.09 5.75 -27.71
CA SER A 9 -1.98 6.09 -29.12
C SER A 9 -2.87 7.28 -29.44
N HIS A 10 -2.28 8.48 -29.49
CA HIS A 10 -2.36 9.36 -30.65
C HIS A 10 -1.72 10.71 -30.31
N ARG A 11 -0.64 10.96 -31.04
CA ARG A 11 0.03 12.25 -31.18
C ARG A 11 -0.85 13.14 -32.08
N GLY A 12 -1.05 14.39 -31.67
CA GLY A 12 -1.35 15.52 -32.56
C GLY A 12 -2.77 15.63 -33.13
N SER A 13 -3.60 16.46 -32.51
CA SER A 13 -4.45 17.49 -33.15
C SER A 13 -5.31 18.11 -32.07
N GLN A 14 -5.26 19.43 -31.91
CA GLN A 14 -6.35 20.15 -31.25
C GLN A 14 -7.59 20.05 -32.17
N PRO A 15 -8.73 19.50 -31.72
CA PRO A 15 -9.99 19.74 -32.40
C PRO A 15 -10.61 21.00 -31.80
N GLY A 16 -10.99 21.92 -32.67
CA GLY A 16 -11.68 23.16 -32.31
C GLY A 16 -12.92 22.93 -31.45
N ILE A 17 -13.23 23.98 -30.69
CA ILE A 17 -14.39 24.12 -29.81
C ILE A 17 -15.69 23.79 -30.56
N PRO A 18 -16.58 22.94 -30.02
CA PRO A 18 -17.98 22.93 -30.42
C PRO A 18 -18.79 23.86 -29.51
N LEU A 19 -19.48 24.81 -30.15
CA LEU A 19 -20.43 25.72 -29.54
C LEU A 19 -21.70 24.96 -29.06
N ARG A 20 -21.88 24.97 -27.74
CA ARG A 20 -23.14 25.07 -26.97
C ARG A 20 -24.45 24.58 -27.64
N ARG A 21 -24.99 23.44 -27.18
CA ARG A 21 -26.44 23.20 -27.10
C ARG A 21 -26.82 22.41 -25.85
N SER A 22 -27.58 23.09 -24.98
CA SER A 22 -28.55 22.60 -24.00
C SER A 22 -28.17 21.48 -23.02
N GLY A 23 -28.22 21.80 -21.71
CA GLY A 23 -28.18 20.84 -20.60
C GLY A 23 -26.82 20.83 -19.88
N SER A 24 -26.75 21.50 -18.73
CA SER A 24 -25.55 21.74 -17.93
C SER A 24 -24.69 20.49 -17.66
N PHE A 25 -23.54 20.41 -18.31
CA PHE A 25 -22.39 19.65 -17.81
C PHE A 25 -21.39 20.65 -17.26
N VAL A 26 -21.55 21.02 -15.99
CA VAL A 26 -20.59 21.86 -15.26
C VAL A 26 -19.48 20.96 -14.71
N ILE A 27 -18.83 20.19 -15.58
CA ILE A 27 -17.62 19.45 -15.20
C ILE A 27 -16.49 20.14 -15.92
N THR A 28 -15.84 21.14 -15.31
CA THR A 28 -14.44 21.46 -15.61
C THR A 28 -13.85 22.62 -14.82
N GLN A 29 -14.65 23.56 -14.28
CA GLN A 29 -14.07 24.81 -13.75
C GLN A 29 -14.47 25.17 -12.32
N GLU A 30 -15.35 24.40 -11.68
CA GLU A 30 -15.58 24.56 -10.26
C GLU A 30 -14.48 23.85 -9.48
N ASN A 31 -13.93 24.55 -8.48
CA ASN A 31 -13.03 23.93 -7.52
C ASN A 31 -13.76 22.77 -6.83
N LEU A 32 -13.01 21.72 -6.49
CA LEU A 32 -13.58 20.63 -5.70
C LEU A 32 -14.19 21.19 -4.41
N PRO A 33 -15.35 20.69 -3.96
CA PRO A 33 -16.04 21.24 -2.79
C PRO A 33 -15.09 21.24 -1.58
N GLY A 34 -14.85 22.43 -1.03
CA GLY A 34 -13.93 22.64 0.09
C GLY A 34 -12.44 22.67 -0.27
N ARG A 35 -12.08 22.86 -1.55
CA ARG A 35 -10.69 22.92 -2.04
C ARG A 35 -10.44 24.15 -2.91
N ASN A 36 -9.15 24.48 -3.06
CA ASN A 36 -8.67 25.60 -3.90
C ASN A 36 -8.17 25.14 -5.28
N TYR A 37 -8.49 23.90 -5.69
CA TYR A 37 -8.04 23.31 -6.94
C TYR A 37 -9.16 22.58 -7.67
N THR A 38 -9.05 22.50 -8.98
CA THR A 38 -10.00 21.80 -9.85
C THR A 38 -9.71 20.30 -9.92
N PHE A 39 -10.69 19.52 -10.39
CA PHE A 39 -10.51 18.10 -10.67
C PHE A 39 -9.32 17.84 -11.60
N TRP A 40 -9.14 18.66 -12.64
CA TRP A 40 -8.04 18.52 -13.60
C TRP A 40 -6.67 18.73 -12.96
N GLN A 41 -6.52 19.75 -12.10
CA GLN A 41 -5.28 19.98 -11.37
C GLN A 41 -4.95 18.81 -10.43
N TRP A 42 -5.96 18.27 -9.76
CA TRP A 42 -5.80 17.08 -8.93
C TRP A 42 -5.38 15.87 -9.77
N PHE A 43 -6.07 15.62 -10.87
CA PHE A 43 -5.80 14.49 -11.76
C PHE A 43 -4.42 14.58 -12.41
N ASP A 44 -4.01 15.77 -12.84
CA ASP A 44 -2.67 16.00 -13.38
C ASP A 44 -1.59 15.70 -12.33
N GLY A 45 -1.78 16.14 -11.08
CA GLY A 45 -0.86 15.80 -9.98
C GLY A 45 -0.78 14.31 -9.69
N VAL A 46 -1.93 13.61 -9.71
CA VAL A 46 -1.99 12.15 -9.58
C VAL A 46 -1.22 11.47 -10.73
N MET A 47 -1.44 11.91 -11.96
CA MET A 47 -0.78 11.35 -13.14
C MET A 47 0.73 11.61 -13.13
N GLU A 48 1.17 12.75 -12.60
CA GLU A 48 2.58 13.07 -12.44
C GLU A 48 3.27 12.09 -11.48
N VAL A 49 2.72 11.91 -10.27
CA VAL A 49 3.27 10.98 -9.27
C VAL A 49 3.21 9.54 -9.77
N LEU A 50 2.12 9.17 -10.43
CA LEU A 50 1.96 7.85 -11.01
C LEU A 50 3.06 7.57 -12.04
N LYS A 51 3.27 8.48 -12.99
CA LYS A 51 4.26 8.31 -14.06
C LYS A 51 5.70 8.33 -13.54
N LYS A 52 6.00 9.18 -12.56
CA LYS A 52 7.37 9.37 -12.05
C LYS A 52 7.82 8.27 -11.09
N HIS A 53 6.97 7.86 -10.14
CA HIS A 53 7.40 6.99 -9.03
C HIS A 53 6.62 5.68 -8.93
N LEU A 54 5.37 5.65 -9.38
CA LEU A 54 4.46 4.54 -9.07
C LEU A 54 4.10 3.65 -10.26
N LYS A 55 4.60 3.96 -11.46
CA LYS A 55 4.36 3.21 -12.69
C LYS A 55 4.55 1.69 -12.55
N PRO A 56 5.65 1.18 -11.96
CA PRO A 56 5.81 -0.27 -11.80
C PRO A 56 4.77 -0.87 -10.85
N HIS A 57 4.53 -0.22 -9.70
CA HIS A 57 3.52 -0.61 -8.72
C HIS A 57 2.09 -0.61 -9.29
N TRP A 58 1.78 0.34 -10.16
CA TRP A 58 0.49 0.43 -10.85
C TRP A 58 0.29 -0.72 -11.84
N ASN A 59 1.31 -1.05 -12.63
CA ASN A 59 1.25 -2.13 -13.61
C ASN A 59 1.03 -3.50 -12.96
N ASP A 60 1.63 -3.72 -11.78
CA ASP A 60 1.44 -4.91 -10.94
C ASP A 60 0.08 -4.95 -10.22
N GLY A 61 -0.71 -3.89 -10.35
CA GLY A 61 -1.97 -3.72 -9.64
C GLY A 61 -1.81 -3.63 -8.13
N ALA A 62 -0.64 -3.23 -7.60
CA ALA A 62 -0.43 -3.00 -6.17
C ALA A 62 -1.21 -1.78 -5.66
N ILE A 63 -1.51 -0.84 -6.57
CA ILE A 63 -2.22 0.40 -6.28
C ILE A 63 -3.64 0.30 -6.82
N LEU A 64 -4.63 0.51 -5.95
CA LEU A 64 -6.04 0.59 -6.34
C LEU A 64 -6.38 1.98 -6.88
N GLY A 65 -5.78 3.02 -6.30
CA GLY A 65 -5.76 4.38 -6.84
C GLY A 65 -7.06 5.14 -6.65
N PHE A 66 -8.01 4.99 -7.57
CA PHE A 66 -9.23 5.80 -7.64
C PHE A 66 -10.33 5.27 -6.72
N VAL A 67 -10.08 5.34 -5.42
CA VAL A 67 -11.00 4.87 -4.38
C VAL A 67 -11.11 5.92 -3.28
N ASN A 68 -12.34 6.30 -2.95
CA ASN A 68 -12.58 7.30 -1.91
C ASN A 68 -12.41 6.70 -0.51
N LYS A 69 -12.39 7.55 0.52
CA LYS A 69 -12.22 7.11 1.91
C LYS A 69 -13.26 6.08 2.36
N GLN A 70 -14.53 6.24 1.96
CA GLN A 70 -15.63 5.34 2.36
C GLN A 70 -15.51 3.97 1.68
N GLN A 71 -15.27 3.95 0.38
CA GLN A 71 -15.05 2.73 -0.38
C GLN A 71 -13.83 1.97 0.13
N ALA A 72 -12.74 2.66 0.46
CA ALA A 72 -11.56 2.04 1.06
C ALA A 72 -11.88 1.37 2.41
N HIS A 73 -12.70 2.03 3.23
CA HIS A 73 -13.20 1.46 4.48
C HIS A 73 -14.03 0.19 4.23
N ASP A 74 -15.02 0.26 3.32
CA ASP A 74 -15.93 -0.85 3.05
C ASP A 74 -15.23 -2.06 2.42
N LEU A 75 -14.17 -1.83 1.64
CA LEU A 75 -13.33 -2.88 1.07
C LEU A 75 -12.44 -3.57 2.11
N LEU A 76 -12.02 -2.85 3.15
CA LEU A 76 -11.11 -3.35 4.17
C LEU A 76 -11.82 -3.91 5.40
N ILE A 77 -13.04 -3.45 5.73
CA ILE A 77 -13.75 -3.86 6.97
C ILE A 77 -13.94 -5.39 7.06
N ASN A 78 -14.17 -6.05 5.91
CA ASN A 78 -14.38 -7.50 5.81
C ASN A 78 -13.09 -8.30 5.56
N LYS A 79 -11.92 -7.67 5.61
CA LYS A 79 -10.61 -8.29 5.36
C LYS A 79 -9.87 -8.63 6.65
N PRO A 80 -8.87 -9.52 6.62
CA PRO A 80 -8.08 -9.82 7.82
C PRO A 80 -7.29 -8.59 8.30
N ASP A 81 -6.87 -8.62 9.56
CA ASP A 81 -6.03 -7.58 10.14
C ASP A 81 -4.71 -7.42 9.38
N GLY A 82 -4.20 -6.19 9.32
CA GLY A 82 -3.00 -5.85 8.54
C GLY A 82 -3.21 -5.82 7.03
N THR A 83 -4.47 -5.96 6.55
CA THR A 83 -4.80 -5.71 5.14
C THR A 83 -4.81 -4.22 4.87
N PHE A 84 -4.18 -3.82 3.77
CA PHE A 84 -4.08 -2.43 3.35
C PHE A 84 -4.29 -2.26 1.85
N LEU A 85 -4.60 -1.02 1.47
CA LEU A 85 -4.70 -0.61 0.08
C LEU A 85 -4.10 0.78 -0.10
N LEU A 86 -3.66 1.03 -1.33
CA LEU A 86 -3.11 2.30 -1.75
C LEU A 86 -4.16 3.04 -2.59
N ARG A 87 -4.47 4.27 -2.20
CA ARG A 87 -5.44 5.14 -2.88
C ARG A 87 -4.90 6.55 -3.05
N PHE A 88 -5.34 7.25 -4.09
CA PHE A 88 -5.03 8.66 -4.26
C PHE A 88 -5.76 9.49 -3.20
N SER A 89 -5.08 10.51 -2.70
CA SER A 89 -5.64 11.43 -1.72
C SER A 89 -6.56 12.41 -2.42
N ASP A 90 -7.82 12.48 -2.01
CA ASP A 90 -8.76 13.50 -2.47
C ASP A 90 -8.45 14.89 -1.88
N SER A 91 -7.59 14.93 -0.85
CA SER A 91 -7.25 16.13 -0.09
C SER A 91 -5.95 16.78 -0.51
N GLU A 92 -5.05 16.00 -1.12
CA GLU A 92 -3.68 16.41 -1.45
C GLU A 92 -3.44 16.17 -2.94
N ILE A 93 -3.06 17.21 -3.68
CA ILE A 93 -2.76 17.08 -5.11
C ILE A 93 -1.53 16.18 -5.29
N GLY A 94 -1.66 15.14 -6.11
CA GLY A 94 -0.60 14.16 -6.31
C GLY A 94 -0.25 13.33 -5.06
N GLY A 95 -1.08 13.39 -4.02
CA GLY A 95 -0.89 12.57 -2.82
C GLY A 95 -1.36 11.14 -3.03
N ILE A 96 -0.60 10.17 -2.54
CA ILE A 96 -1.06 8.78 -2.36
C ILE A 96 -1.06 8.43 -0.87
N THR A 97 -2.15 7.87 -0.37
CA THR A 97 -2.31 7.48 1.02
C THR A 97 -2.47 5.96 1.14
N ILE A 98 -2.06 5.44 2.29
CA ILE A 98 -2.24 4.05 2.67
C ILE A 98 -3.44 4.00 3.62
N ALA A 99 -4.47 3.27 3.21
CA ALA A 99 -5.57 2.89 4.09
C ALA A 99 -5.32 1.48 4.60
N TRP A 100 -5.43 1.27 5.92
CA TRP A 100 -5.18 -0.03 6.53
C TRP A 100 -6.26 -0.34 7.58
N LYS A 101 -6.61 -1.62 7.71
CA LYS A 101 -7.47 -2.13 8.78
C LYS A 101 -6.63 -2.61 9.96
N PHE A 102 -7.01 -2.17 11.16
CA PHE A 102 -6.42 -2.64 12.42
C PHE A 102 -7.48 -3.37 13.26
N ASP A 103 -7.11 -4.43 13.97
CA ASP A 103 -7.99 -5.11 14.93
C ASP A 103 -7.96 -4.40 16.30
N SER A 104 -8.47 -3.16 16.33
CA SER A 104 -8.67 -2.41 17.58
C SER A 104 -10.15 -2.10 17.80
N PRO A 105 -10.69 -2.34 19.01
CA PRO A 105 -12.09 -2.08 19.34
C PRO A 105 -12.47 -0.59 19.26
N GLU A 106 -11.50 0.33 19.35
CA GLU A 106 -11.77 1.78 19.24
C GLU A 106 -11.62 2.31 17.81
N ARG A 107 -10.81 1.67 16.97
CA ARG A 107 -10.48 2.21 15.65
C ARG A 107 -10.05 1.11 14.67
N MET A 108 -11.03 0.59 13.95
CA MET A 108 -10.84 -0.50 12.98
C MET A 108 -10.18 -0.05 11.67
N PHE A 109 -10.10 1.26 11.42
CA PHE A 109 -9.66 1.81 10.13
C PHE A 109 -8.82 3.07 10.30
N TRP A 110 -7.70 3.11 9.58
CA TRP A 110 -6.79 4.24 9.59
C TRP A 110 -6.32 4.61 8.18
N ASN A 111 -6.08 5.91 7.96
CA ASN A 111 -5.43 6.42 6.75
C ASN A 111 -4.18 7.19 7.17
N LEU A 112 -3.05 6.84 6.57
CA LEU A 112 -1.82 7.59 6.78
C LEU A 112 -1.87 8.94 6.06
N MET A 113 -1.00 9.84 6.50
CA MET A 113 -0.77 11.10 5.79
C MET A 113 -0.37 10.79 4.33
N PRO A 114 -0.94 11.48 3.34
CA PRO A 114 -0.58 11.26 1.94
C PRO A 114 0.90 11.52 1.69
N PHE A 115 1.54 10.65 0.92
CA PHE A 115 2.87 10.83 0.40
C PHE A 115 2.81 11.53 -0.95
N THR A 116 3.71 12.49 -1.14
CA THR A 116 3.83 13.30 -2.35
C THR A 116 5.08 12.93 -3.14
N THR A 117 5.26 13.51 -4.33
CA THR A 117 6.52 13.41 -5.11
C THR A 117 7.75 13.68 -4.25
N ARG A 118 7.69 14.67 -3.35
CA ARG A 118 8.81 15.05 -2.47
C ARG A 118 9.20 13.91 -1.54
N ASP A 119 8.21 13.19 -1.01
CA ASP A 119 8.43 12.04 -0.15
C ASP A 119 9.09 10.88 -0.88
N PHE A 120 8.69 10.66 -2.14
CA PHE A 120 9.24 9.61 -2.99
C PHE A 120 10.64 9.91 -3.51
N SER A 121 11.04 11.18 -3.59
CA SER A 121 12.42 11.57 -3.89
C SER A 121 13.38 11.23 -2.74
N ILE A 122 12.91 11.22 -1.49
CA ILE A 122 13.72 10.87 -0.32
C ILE A 122 13.78 9.35 -0.14
N ARG A 123 12.63 8.69 -0.26
CA ARG A 123 12.52 7.24 -0.05
C ARG A 123 11.38 6.64 -0.85
N SER A 124 11.63 5.51 -1.50
CA SER A 124 10.65 4.85 -2.37
C SER A 124 9.40 4.41 -1.62
N LEU A 125 8.29 4.24 -2.34
CA LEU A 125 7.04 3.72 -1.76
C LEU A 125 7.25 2.33 -1.14
N ALA A 126 7.98 1.45 -1.83
CA ALA A 126 8.24 0.10 -1.37
C ALA A 126 9.01 0.11 -0.05
N ASP A 127 10.10 0.86 0.05
CA ASP A 127 10.90 0.92 1.28
C ASP A 127 10.09 1.45 2.47
N ARG A 128 9.23 2.46 2.24
CA ARG A 128 8.32 2.99 3.25
C ARG A 128 7.30 1.94 3.71
N LEU A 129 6.77 1.13 2.79
CA LEU A 129 5.86 0.01 3.13
C LEU A 129 6.59 -1.13 3.85
N GLY A 130 7.87 -1.35 3.51
CA GLY A 130 8.75 -2.32 4.15
C GLY A 130 8.90 -2.06 5.65
N ASP A 131 9.13 -0.79 6.02
CA ASP A 131 9.28 -0.38 7.43
C ASP A 131 8.03 -0.62 8.28
N LEU A 132 6.85 -0.68 7.66
CA LEU A 132 5.58 -0.86 8.36
C LEU A 132 5.27 -2.35 8.50
N ASN A 133 5.77 -2.95 9.58
CA ASN A 133 5.60 -4.38 9.86
C ASN A 133 4.16 -4.81 10.13
N TYR A 134 3.28 -3.87 10.49
CA TYR A 134 1.85 -4.12 10.68
C TYR A 134 1.07 -4.19 9.36
N LEU A 135 1.70 -3.84 8.23
CA LEU A 135 1.13 -4.03 6.90
C LEU A 135 1.55 -5.40 6.38
N ILE A 136 0.57 -6.29 6.22
CA ILE A 136 0.80 -7.71 5.92
C ILE A 136 0.26 -8.06 4.54
N TYR A 137 -0.95 -7.63 4.21
CA TYR A 137 -1.63 -8.00 2.97
C TYR A 137 -2.00 -6.79 2.13
N VAL A 138 -1.62 -6.80 0.86
CA VAL A 138 -2.10 -5.89 -0.17
C VAL A 138 -3.45 -6.37 -0.66
N PHE A 139 -4.45 -5.51 -0.60
CA PHE A 139 -5.78 -5.81 -1.14
C PHE A 139 -5.68 -6.32 -2.61
N PRO A 140 -6.44 -7.39 -2.97
CA PRO A 140 -7.46 -8.06 -2.17
C PRO A 140 -6.98 -9.09 -1.13
N ASP A 141 -5.82 -9.72 -1.32
CA ASP A 141 -5.35 -10.89 -0.54
C ASP A 141 -3.91 -11.32 -0.88
N ARG A 142 -3.07 -10.40 -1.35
CA ARG A 142 -1.66 -10.71 -1.70
C ARG A 142 -0.73 -10.35 -0.55
N PRO A 143 0.25 -11.19 -0.18
CA PRO A 143 1.21 -10.82 0.86
C PRO A 143 2.08 -9.63 0.40
N LYS A 144 2.37 -8.71 1.33
CA LYS A 144 3.16 -7.50 1.08
C LYS A 144 4.49 -7.83 0.40
N ASP A 145 5.19 -8.82 0.93
CA ASP A 145 6.52 -9.17 0.47
C ASP A 145 6.50 -9.74 -0.96
N GLU A 146 5.46 -10.47 -1.37
CA GLU A 146 5.35 -10.92 -2.76
C GLU A 146 5.21 -9.74 -3.74
N VAL A 147 4.45 -8.71 -3.35
CA VAL A 147 4.18 -7.55 -4.22
C VAL A 147 5.35 -6.56 -4.24
N PHE A 148 5.97 -6.31 -3.09
CA PHE A 148 6.96 -5.23 -2.91
C PHE A 148 8.41 -5.69 -2.78
N SER A 149 8.69 -6.98 -2.55
CA SER A 149 10.08 -7.49 -2.39
C SER A 149 11.01 -7.08 -3.54
N LYS A 150 10.50 -7.10 -4.77
CA LYS A 150 11.25 -6.71 -5.98
C LYS A 150 11.62 -5.23 -6.05
N TYR A 151 11.00 -4.39 -5.23
CA TYR A 151 11.22 -2.95 -5.20
C TYR A 151 11.96 -2.48 -3.95
N TYR A 152 12.25 -3.37 -3.00
CA TYR A 152 13.04 -3.01 -1.84
C TYR A 152 14.47 -2.70 -2.27
N THR A 153 14.97 -1.56 -1.81
CA THR A 153 16.38 -1.22 -2.02
C THR A 153 17.20 -2.21 -1.20
N PRO A 154 18.10 -3.01 -1.82
CA PRO A 154 18.97 -3.90 -1.05
C PRO A 154 19.76 -3.02 -0.09
N VAL A 155 19.74 -3.37 1.19
CA VAL A 155 20.63 -2.74 2.16
C VAL A 155 22.04 -3.08 1.68
N LEU A 156 22.74 -2.08 1.11
CA LEU A 156 24.17 -2.17 0.84
C LEU A 156 24.90 -2.26 2.18
N CYS A 157 24.88 -3.46 2.77
CA CYS A 157 25.83 -3.87 3.80
C CYS A 157 27.13 -4.32 3.12
N GLU A 158 27.62 -3.56 2.14
CA GLU A 158 28.86 -3.92 1.45
C GLU A 158 29.53 -2.68 0.83
N SER A 159 30.15 -1.87 1.69
CA SER A 159 31.40 -1.16 1.34
C SER A 159 32.18 -0.67 2.58
N LEU A 160 32.21 -1.45 3.67
CA LEU A 160 33.21 -1.28 4.75
C LEU A 160 34.11 -2.51 4.92
N SER A 161 33.99 -3.52 4.06
CA SER A 161 34.91 -4.68 4.05
C SER A 161 36.27 -4.37 3.38
N ALA A 162 36.44 -3.21 2.74
CA ALA A 162 37.69 -2.84 2.05
C ALA A 162 38.67 -2.01 2.91
N LEU A 163 38.29 -1.57 4.11
CA LEU A 163 39.20 -0.92 5.07
C LEU A 163 39.11 -1.69 6.38
N GLY A 164 40.05 -2.61 6.58
CA GLY A 164 40.13 -3.50 7.73
C GLY A 164 39.99 -2.76 9.06
N SER A 165 38.78 -2.73 9.60
CA SER A 165 38.48 -2.24 10.94
C SER A 165 37.35 -3.08 11.49
N ALA A 166 37.74 -4.06 12.30
CA ALA A 166 36.83 -4.88 13.08
C ALA A 166 36.21 -4.02 14.19
N LEU A 167 35.15 -3.27 13.88
CA LEU A 167 34.26 -2.68 14.87
C LEU A 167 32.81 -2.78 14.41
N ALA A 168 32.10 -3.68 15.09
CA ALA A 168 30.67 -3.68 15.37
C ALA A 168 29.70 -3.34 14.23
N CYS A 169 29.00 -4.37 13.74
CA CYS A 169 27.52 -4.37 13.76
C CYS A 169 27.05 -5.78 13.37
N ALA A 170 26.66 -6.57 14.38
CA ALA A 170 25.88 -7.77 14.15
C ALA A 170 24.49 -7.37 13.65
N PRO A 171 24.02 -7.85 12.49
CA PRO A 171 22.62 -7.71 12.15
C PRO A 171 21.86 -8.86 12.81
N LEU A 172 21.00 -8.50 13.76
CA LEU A 172 19.87 -9.31 14.19
C LEU A 172 18.99 -9.59 12.96
N ILE A 173 19.22 -10.70 12.28
CA ILE A 173 18.23 -11.32 11.41
C ILE A 173 17.76 -12.56 12.16
N LEU A 174 16.68 -12.41 12.93
CA LEU A 174 15.85 -13.56 13.27
C LEU A 174 15.09 -13.95 11.98
N PRO A 175 15.18 -15.19 11.49
CA PRO A 175 14.28 -15.64 10.45
C PRO A 175 12.88 -15.77 11.05
N ARG A 176 11.91 -15.02 10.53
CA ARG A 176 10.48 -15.25 10.83
C ARG A 176 10.00 -16.41 9.95
N THR A 177 10.45 -17.63 10.25
CA THR A 177 9.80 -18.82 9.72
C THR A 177 8.52 -19.05 10.51
N HIS A 178 7.38 -18.88 9.85
CA HIS A 178 6.14 -19.49 10.29
C HIS A 178 6.27 -21.01 10.09
N THR A 179 6.75 -21.68 11.13
CA THR A 179 6.58 -23.12 11.29
C THR A 179 5.81 -23.29 12.60
N GLN A 180 4.54 -23.69 12.50
CA GLN A 180 3.85 -24.29 13.63
C GLN A 180 4.58 -25.58 13.96
N THR A 181 5.48 -25.51 14.94
CA THR A 181 6.02 -26.69 15.60
C THR A 181 5.26 -26.81 16.91
N LEU A 182 4.29 -27.71 16.96
CA LEU A 182 3.69 -28.20 18.21
C LEU A 182 4.84 -28.69 19.09
N GLY A 183 4.98 -28.12 20.29
CA GLY A 183 6.04 -28.46 21.23
C GLY A 183 5.82 -29.83 21.87
N PRO A 184 6.90 -30.53 22.29
CA PRO A 184 6.81 -31.84 22.93
C PRO A 184 6.37 -31.69 24.39
N TRP A 185 5.07 -31.65 24.63
CA TRP A 185 4.49 -31.91 25.95
C TRP A 185 3.41 -33.01 25.93
N GLU A 186 3.22 -33.66 24.78
CA GLU A 186 2.21 -34.73 24.60
C GLU A 186 2.72 -36.13 25.00
N LEU A 187 3.49 -36.24 26.08
CA LEU A 187 3.77 -37.52 26.73
C LEU A 187 3.80 -37.36 28.25
N ALA A 188 2.63 -37.05 28.82
CA ALA A 188 2.36 -37.43 30.20
C ALA A 188 1.91 -38.90 30.21
N PRO A 189 2.56 -39.81 30.94
CA PRO A 189 2.03 -41.16 31.10
C PRO A 189 0.73 -41.09 31.91
N ALA A 190 -0.35 -41.61 31.33
CA ALA A 190 -1.58 -41.86 32.05
C ALA A 190 -1.28 -42.82 33.22
N ARG A 191 -1.67 -42.39 34.42
CA ARG A 191 -1.56 -43.12 35.68
C ARG A 191 -2.20 -44.51 35.57
N THR A 192 -1.48 -45.52 36.06
CA THR A 192 -2.03 -46.85 36.35
C THR A 192 -3.00 -46.82 37.54
N PRO A 193 -3.87 -47.83 37.68
CA PRO A 193 -5.02 -47.81 38.57
C PRO A 193 -4.74 -48.56 39.87
N GLU A 194 -4.84 -47.89 41.03
CA GLU A 194 -4.95 -48.59 42.33
C GLU A 194 -5.97 -47.87 43.22
N GLY A 195 -7.23 -48.29 43.07
CA GLY A 195 -8.32 -48.02 44.00
C GLY A 195 -8.79 -49.34 44.57
N LEU A 196 -8.25 -49.68 45.75
CA LEU A 196 -8.54 -50.85 46.55
C LEU A 196 -10.03 -50.88 46.93
N ALA A 197 -10.74 -51.90 46.45
CA ALA A 197 -12.00 -52.34 47.02
C ALA A 197 -11.70 -53.29 48.18
N ARG A 198 -12.01 -52.87 49.42
CA ARG A 198 -12.62 -53.67 50.49
C ARG A 198 -12.79 -52.84 51.75
#